data_AF-D8QCN3-F1
#
_entry.id   AF-D8QCN3-F1
#
_cell.length_a   1.000
_cell.length_b   1.000
_cell.length_c   1.000
_cell.angle_alpha   90.00
_cell.angle_beta   90.00
_cell.angle_gamma   90.00
#
_symmetry.space_group_name_H-M   'P 1'
#
loop_
_entity.id
_entity.type
_entity.pdbx_description
1 polymer ?
#
loop_
_entity_poly.entity_id
_entity_poly.type
_entity_poly.pdbx_seq_one_letter_code
_entity_poly.pdbx_strand_id
1 'polypeptide(L)'
;MSASTSTSTLSAALTLKAQQAREYMQQLVRVAKEDPDARDLQPVKWEEFVTLMDQLGFDYDPATPGTSVRFIPRNQRDQPVISHKPHPDPTIHPMMLREMLKKLIRLYGWADESEAVGAGEGATN
;
A
#
# COMPACT_ATOMS: atom_id res chain seq x y z
N MET A 1 30.49 1.84 -33.65
CA MET A 1 29.67 2.91 -33.06
C MET A 1 28.94 2.31 -31.87
N SER A 2 29.36 2.65 -30.66
CA SER A 2 28.74 2.20 -29.39
C SER A 2 27.52 3.05 -29.07
N ALA A 3 26.44 2.44 -28.57
CA ALA A 3 25.48 3.11 -27.68
C ALA A 3 24.63 2.10 -26.89
N SER A 4 24.74 2.20 -25.57
CA SER A 4 23.70 1.99 -24.55
C SER A 4 23.10 0.59 -24.33
N THR A 5 23.81 -0.25 -23.59
CA THR A 5 23.22 -1.21 -22.65
C THR A 5 23.48 -0.74 -21.21
N SER A 6 22.67 0.21 -20.73
CA SER A 6 22.74 0.67 -19.34
C SER A 6 21.37 1.07 -18.81
N THR A 7 20.37 0.19 -18.96
CA THR A 7 19.06 0.37 -18.32
C THR A 7 18.34 -0.98 -18.17
N SER A 8 18.90 -1.94 -17.43
CA SER A 8 18.20 -3.23 -17.22
C SER A 8 18.26 -3.76 -15.79
N THR A 9 19.24 -3.36 -14.99
CA THR A 9 19.37 -3.90 -13.62
C THR A 9 18.50 -3.17 -12.59
N LEU A 10 18.25 -1.86 -12.76
CA LEU A 10 17.41 -1.09 -11.82
C LEU A 10 15.94 -1.50 -11.90
N SER A 11 15.41 -1.75 -13.11
CA SER A 11 14.00 -2.14 -13.29
C SER A 11 13.69 -3.51 -12.69
N ALA A 12 14.62 -4.48 -12.78
CA ALA A 12 14.43 -5.82 -12.22
C ALA A 12 14.46 -5.82 -10.68
N ALA A 13 15.38 -5.08 -10.06
CA ALA A 13 15.49 -4.98 -8.61
C ALA A 13 14.29 -4.23 -7.97
N LEU A 14 13.77 -3.19 -8.64
CA LEU A 14 12.54 -2.51 -8.24
C LEU A 14 11.33 -3.45 -8.31
N THR A 15 11.25 -4.29 -9.35
CA THR A 15 10.17 -5.27 -9.53
C THR A 15 10.20 -6.37 -8.47
N LEU A 16 11.38 -6.87 -8.09
CA LEU A 16 11.55 -7.87 -7.02
C LEU A 16 11.15 -7.34 -5.65
N LYS A 17 11.54 -6.11 -5.30
CA LYS A 17 11.12 -5.48 -4.04
C LYS A 17 9.60 -5.25 -4.00
N ALA A 18 9.02 -4.79 -5.10
CA ALA A 18 7.57 -4.63 -5.21
C ALA A 18 6.83 -5.97 -5.06
N GLN A 19 7.35 -7.07 -5.61
CA GLN A 19 6.75 -8.39 -5.47
C GLN A 19 6.79 -8.89 -4.02
N GLN A 20 7.92 -8.76 -3.34
CA GLN A 20 8.04 -9.12 -1.92
C GLN A 20 7.11 -8.28 -1.04
N ALA A 21 7.01 -6.96 -1.31
CA ALA A 21 6.07 -6.09 -0.62
C ALA A 21 4.62 -6.53 -0.84
N ARG A 22 4.26 -6.97 -2.06
CA ARG A 22 2.92 -7.49 -2.37
C ARG A 22 2.63 -8.77 -1.60
N GLU A 23 3.55 -9.73 -1.61
CA GLU A 23 3.39 -11.00 -0.89
C GLU A 23 3.24 -10.77 0.63
N TYR A 24 4.08 -9.90 1.20
CA TYR A 24 3.98 -9.52 2.60
C TYR A 24 2.64 -8.82 2.91
N MET A 25 2.21 -7.91 2.03
CA MET A 25 0.93 -7.22 2.20
C MET A 25 -0.27 -8.15 2.09
N GLN A 26 -0.23 -9.13 1.18
CA GLN A 26 -1.25 -10.18 1.05
C GLN A 26 -1.31 -11.05 2.31
N GLN A 27 -0.15 -11.39 2.90
CA GLN A 27 -0.11 -12.11 4.17
C GLN A 27 -0.77 -11.30 5.29
N LEU A 28 -0.45 -10.01 5.42
CA LEU A 28 -1.06 -9.13 6.42
C LEU A 28 -2.58 -9.03 6.23
N VAL A 29 -3.04 -8.87 4.99
CA VAL A 29 -4.46 -8.85 4.62
C VAL A 29 -5.16 -10.15 5.00
N ARG A 30 -4.53 -11.30 4.72
CA ARG A 30 -5.08 -12.61 5.04
C ARG A 30 -5.24 -12.78 6.55
N VAL A 31 -4.21 -12.47 7.33
CA VAL A 31 -4.27 -12.52 8.80
C VAL A 31 -5.34 -11.56 9.34
N ALA A 32 -5.45 -10.35 8.76
CA ALA A 32 -6.49 -9.37 9.14
C ALA A 32 -7.94 -9.82 8.83
N LYS A 33 -8.12 -10.73 7.84
CA LYS A 33 -9.40 -11.38 7.52
C LYS A 33 -9.69 -12.55 8.46
N GLU A 34 -8.68 -13.39 8.76
CA GLU A 34 -8.81 -14.60 9.57
C GLU A 34 -8.94 -14.30 11.07
N ASP A 35 -8.24 -13.28 11.58
CA ASP A 35 -8.28 -12.88 12.99
C ASP A 35 -8.89 -11.46 13.15
N PRO A 36 -10.20 -11.37 13.42
CA PRO A 36 -10.88 -10.10 13.53
C PRO A 36 -10.50 -9.31 14.79
N ASP A 37 -9.77 -9.91 15.73
CA ASP A 37 -9.29 -9.22 16.93
C ASP A 37 -7.86 -8.67 16.76
N ALA A 38 -7.22 -8.87 15.60
CA ALA A 38 -5.87 -8.41 15.30
C ALA A 38 -4.82 -8.84 16.35
N ARG A 39 -5.02 -9.99 16.99
CA ARG A 39 -4.11 -10.66 17.91
C ARG A 39 -2.92 -11.29 17.19
N ASP A 40 -3.15 -11.81 15.98
CA ASP A 40 -2.11 -12.46 15.18
C ASP A 40 -1.36 -11.49 14.25
N LEU A 41 -1.84 -10.24 14.16
CA LEU A 41 -1.14 -9.17 13.44
C LEU A 41 0.01 -8.64 14.31
N GLN A 42 1.21 -8.61 13.73
CA GLN A 42 2.36 -8.03 14.43
C GLN A 42 2.33 -6.49 14.34
N PRO A 43 2.75 -5.78 15.39
CA PRO A 43 3.00 -4.34 15.31
C PRO A 43 4.07 -4.05 14.27
N VAL A 44 3.80 -3.12 13.37
CA VAL A 44 4.73 -2.73 12.29
C VAL A 44 5.17 -1.29 12.52
N LYS A 45 6.45 -0.98 12.27
CA LYS A 45 6.92 0.41 12.34
C LYS A 45 6.25 1.24 11.24
N TRP A 46 5.89 2.48 11.57
CA TRP A 46 5.29 3.39 10.59
C TRP A 46 6.15 3.56 9.34
N GLU A 47 7.46 3.72 9.51
CA GLU A 47 8.41 3.89 8.41
C GLU A 47 8.49 2.65 7.50
N GLU A 48 8.39 1.46 8.09
CA GLU A 48 8.37 0.19 7.37
C GLU A 48 7.09 0.10 6.52
N PHE A 49 5.94 0.47 7.09
CA PHE A 49 4.69 0.55 6.35
C PHE A 49 4.73 1.58 5.21
N VAL A 50 5.32 2.76 5.44
CA VAL A 50 5.49 3.76 4.37
C VAL A 50 6.39 3.22 3.26
N THR A 51 7.48 2.53 3.62
CA THR A 51 8.40 1.91 2.66
C THR A 51 7.70 0.82 1.84
N LEU A 52 6.85 0.02 2.47
CA LEU A 52 6.02 -0.98 1.78
C LEU A 52 5.07 -0.30 0.79
N MET A 53 4.38 0.75 1.21
CA MET A 53 3.47 1.52 0.34
C MET A 53 4.22 2.13 -0.87
N ASP A 54 5.42 2.68 -0.67
CA ASP A 54 6.28 3.19 -1.75
C ASP A 54 6.68 2.08 -2.74
N GLN A 55 7.09 0.93 -2.23
CA GLN A 55 7.42 -0.24 -3.07
C GLN A 55 6.22 -0.77 -3.85
N LEU A 56 5.01 -0.59 -3.32
CA LEU A 56 3.75 -0.94 -3.98
C LEU A 56 3.30 0.11 -5.01
N GLY A 57 4.01 1.23 -5.13
CA GLY A 57 3.72 2.30 -6.09
C GLY A 57 2.81 3.40 -5.55
N PHE A 58 2.82 3.65 -4.24
CA PHE A 58 2.14 4.77 -3.61
C PHE A 58 3.15 5.82 -3.20
N ASP A 59 2.94 7.06 -3.63
CA ASP A 59 3.72 8.17 -3.15
C ASP A 59 3.20 8.62 -1.77
N TYR A 60 4.14 8.84 -0.86
CA TYR A 60 3.86 9.30 0.50
C TYR A 60 3.89 10.82 0.55
N ASP A 61 2.74 11.44 0.87
CA ASP A 61 2.61 12.88 1.07
C ASP A 61 2.43 13.21 2.56
N PRO A 62 3.51 13.65 3.25
CA PRO A 62 3.45 14.08 4.65
C PRO A 62 2.88 15.49 4.83
N ALA A 63 2.63 16.26 3.76
CA ALA A 63 2.29 17.68 3.83
C ALA A 63 0.81 17.97 4.13
N THR A 64 0.03 16.94 4.50
CA THR A 64 -1.36 17.16 4.92
C THR A 64 -1.36 17.81 6.32
N PRO A 65 -2.00 18.98 6.51
CA PRO A 65 -2.03 19.64 7.81
C PRO A 65 -2.63 18.73 8.90
N GLY A 66 -1.86 18.41 9.95
CA GLY A 66 -2.31 17.62 11.10
C GLY A 66 -1.51 16.33 11.33
N THR A 67 -2.07 15.38 12.08
CA THR A 67 -1.52 14.02 12.27
C THR A 67 -1.94 13.06 11.15
N SER A 68 -2.53 13.57 10.08
CA SER A 68 -2.98 12.80 8.93
C SER A 68 -1.91 12.78 7.85
N VAL A 69 -1.77 11.63 7.18
CA VAL A 69 -0.90 11.42 6.03
C VAL A 69 -1.74 10.96 4.84
N ARG A 70 -1.25 11.22 3.64
CA ARG A 70 -1.89 10.76 2.41
C ARG A 70 -0.96 9.83 1.64
N PHE A 71 -1.48 8.66 1.27
CA PHE A 71 -0.85 7.76 0.31
C PHE A 71 -1.51 7.94 -1.04
N ILE A 72 -0.76 8.43 -2.02
CA ILE A 72 -1.24 8.77 -3.35
C ILE A 72 -0.86 7.61 -4.29
N PRO A 73 -1.82 6.87 -4.85
CA PRO A 73 -1.50 5.84 -5.84
C PRO A 73 -0.92 6.50 -7.10
N ARG A 74 0.14 5.92 -7.68
CA ARG A 74 0.69 6.39 -8.97
C ARG A 74 -0.28 6.23 -10.13
N ASN A 75 -1.25 5.34 -9.99
CA ASN A 75 -2.38 5.27 -10.89
C ASN A 75 -3.38 6.37 -10.52
N GLN A 76 -3.43 7.43 -11.34
CA GLN A 76 -4.29 8.60 -11.11
C GLN A 76 -5.80 8.30 -11.13
N ARG A 77 -6.20 7.09 -11.53
CA ARG A 77 -7.59 6.62 -11.50
C ARG A 77 -8.05 6.23 -10.10
N ASP A 78 -7.11 5.89 -9.22
CA ASP A 78 -7.44 5.39 -7.89
C ASP A 78 -7.43 6.52 -6.84
N GLN A 79 -8.33 6.45 -5.86
CA GLN A 79 -8.46 7.50 -4.84
C GLN A 79 -7.29 7.45 -3.85
N PRO A 80 -6.80 8.58 -3.32
CA PRO A 80 -5.75 8.57 -2.30
C PRO A 80 -6.26 8.06 -0.94
N VAL A 81 -5.43 7.32 -0.21
CA VAL A 81 -5.74 6.86 1.14
C VAL A 81 -5.27 7.86 2.17
N ILE A 82 -6.19 8.31 3.04
CA ILE A 82 -5.84 9.13 4.20
C ILE A 82 -5.83 8.27 5.45
N SER A 83 -4.69 8.28 6.13
CA SER A 83 -4.44 7.54 7.36
C SER A 83 -3.83 8.46 8.41
N HIS A 84 -4.09 8.19 9.68
CA HIS A 84 -3.41 8.92 10.76
C HIS A 84 -2.03 8.32 10.98
N LYS A 85 -1.03 9.16 11.19
CA LYS A 85 0.27 8.72 11.69
C LYS A 85 0.09 8.31 13.17
N PRO A 86 0.57 7.13 13.59
CA PRO A 86 0.54 6.74 15.00
C PRO A 86 1.39 7.73 15.81
N HIS A 87 0.85 8.14 16.97
CA HIS A 87 1.48 9.07 17.90
C HIS A 87 1.03 8.72 19.33
N PRO A 88 1.90 8.80 20.36
CA PRO A 88 3.29 9.30 20.34
C PRO A 88 4.33 8.30 19.83
N ASP A 89 4.04 7.00 19.88
CA ASP A 89 4.93 5.96 19.37
C ASP A 89 4.70 5.76 17.86
N PRO A 90 5.74 5.84 17.01
CA PRO A 90 5.63 5.61 15.56
C PRO A 90 5.47 4.13 15.20
N THR A 91 4.79 3.35 16.03
CA THR A 91 4.46 1.94 15.79
C THR A 91 2.97 1.83 15.47
N ILE A 92 2.64 1.16 14.36
CA ILE A 92 1.26 0.87 13.98
C ILE A 92 0.77 -0.28 14.84
N HIS A 93 -0.17 0.01 15.75
CA HIS A 93 -0.82 -1.02 16.54
C HIS A 93 -1.60 -1.99 15.64
N PRO A 94 -1.65 -3.30 15.94
CA PRO A 94 -2.33 -4.30 15.11
C PRO A 94 -3.76 -3.94 14.67
N MET A 95 -4.55 -3.37 15.58
CA MET A 95 -5.91 -2.89 15.28
C MET A 95 -5.93 -1.75 14.24
N MET A 96 -4.98 -0.83 14.34
CA MET A 96 -4.82 0.28 13.39
C MET A 96 -4.32 -0.21 12.05
N LEU A 97 -3.38 -1.16 12.05
CA LEU A 97 -2.90 -1.84 10.84
C LEU A 97 -4.05 -2.51 10.10
N ARG A 98 -4.92 -3.24 10.82
CA ARG A 98 -6.12 -3.85 10.25
C ARG A 98 -7.04 -2.83 9.58
N GLU A 99 -7.32 -1.71 10.23
CA GLU A 99 -8.18 -0.67 9.63
C GLU A 99 -7.55 -0.06 8.37
N MET A 100 -6.23 0.11 8.33
CA MET A 100 -5.51 0.54 7.13
C MET A 100 -5.61 -0.51 6.02
N LEU A 101 -5.36 -1.79 6.33
CA LEU A 101 -5.48 -2.89 5.38
C LEU A 101 -6.89 -2.96 4.81
N LYS A 102 -7.92 -2.90 5.65
CA LYS A 102 -9.32 -2.92 5.24
C LYS A 102 -9.68 -1.77 4.30
N LYS A 103 -9.13 -0.56 4.51
CA LYS A 103 -9.28 0.55 3.57
C LYS A 103 -8.64 0.24 2.22
N LEU A 104 -7.44 -0.32 2.21
CA LEU A 104 -6.73 -0.68 0.98
C LEU A 104 -7.48 -1.75 0.18
N ILE A 105 -8.05 -2.75 0.86
CA ILE A 105 -8.89 -3.78 0.21
C ILE A 105 -10.13 -3.14 -0.42
N ARG A 106 -10.81 -2.25 0.30
CA ARG A 106 -12.01 -1.56 -0.19
C ARG A 106 -11.74 -0.64 -1.37
N LEU A 107 -10.59 0.01 -1.40
CA LEU A 107 -10.26 1.02 -2.42
C LEU A 107 -9.61 0.43 -3.67
N TYR A 108 -8.77 -0.61 -3.52
CA TYR A 108 -7.96 -1.14 -4.62
C TYR A 108 -8.20 -2.63 -4.90
N GLY A 109 -9.10 -3.30 -4.17
CA GLY A 109 -9.39 -4.72 -4.40
C GLY A 109 -8.24 -5.68 -4.07
N TRP A 110 -7.23 -5.23 -3.32
CA TRP A 110 -5.97 -5.96 -3.07
C TRP A 110 -6.06 -7.32 -2.35
N ALA A 111 -7.26 -7.80 -2.03
CA ALA A 111 -7.48 -9.07 -1.32
C ALA A 111 -8.34 -10.09 -2.06
N ASP A 112 -8.70 -9.81 -3.30
CA ASP A 112 -9.54 -10.69 -4.09
C ASP A 112 -8.86 -10.95 -5.43
N GLU A 113 -8.32 -12.16 -5.56
CA GLU A 113 -8.13 -12.79 -6.87
C GLU A 113 -9.49 -13.12 -7.55
N SER A 114 -10.61 -12.56 -7.09
CA SER A 114 -11.84 -12.46 -7.87
C SER A 114 -11.97 -11.03 -8.40
N GLU A 115 -12.08 -10.92 -9.72
CA GLU A 115 -12.47 -9.70 -10.44
C GLU A 115 -11.39 -8.62 -10.61
N ALA A 116 -10.34 -9.02 -11.31
CA ALA A 116 -9.97 -8.25 -12.51
C ALA A 116 -11.08 -8.40 -13.58
N VAL A 117 -12.27 -7.83 -13.32
CA VAL A 117 -13.28 -7.53 -14.34
C VAL A 117 -13.43 -6.03 -14.35
N GLY A 118 -13.06 -5.42 -15.47
CA GLY A 118 -12.98 -3.98 -15.60
C GLY A 118 -14.32 -3.27 -15.50
N ALA A 119 -14.25 -2.02 -15.07
CA ALA A 119 -15.02 -0.89 -15.60
C ALA A 119 -14.25 0.37 -15.15
N GLY A 120 -13.77 1.26 -16.01
CA GLY A 120 -14.35 1.67 -17.28
C GLY A 120 -15.20 2.92 -17.03
N GLU A 121 -14.83 4.01 -17.70
CA GLU A 121 -15.67 5.18 -17.98
C GLU A 121 -16.01 6.06 -16.76
N GLY A 122 -16.01 7.38 -16.81
CA GLY A 122 -16.27 8.29 -17.91
C GLY A 122 -17.10 9.41 -17.29
N ALA A 123 -16.73 10.65 -17.59
CA ALA A 123 -17.35 11.85 -17.06
C ALA A 123 -18.80 12.04 -17.55
N THR A 124 -19.58 12.86 -16.81
CA THR A 124 -20.76 13.65 -17.26
C THR A 124 -21.99 12.84 -17.71
N ASN A 125 -23.24 13.17 -17.39
CA ASN A 125 -23.92 14.37 -16.89
C ASN A 125 -25.23 13.94 -16.21
#